data_AF-A0A482Y9G6-F1
#
_entry.id   AF-A0A482Y9G6-F1
#
_cell.length_a   1.000
_cell.length_b   1.000
_cell.length_c   1.000
_cell.angle_alpha   90.00
_cell.angle_beta   90.00
_cell.angle_gamma   90.00
#
_symmetry.space_group_name_H-M   'P 1'
#
loop_
_entity.id
_entity.type
_entity.pdbx_description
1 polymer ?
#
loop_
_entity_poly.entity_id
_entity_poly.type
_entity_poly.pdbx_seq_one_letter_code
_entity_poly.pdbx_strand_id
1 'polypeptide(L)' 'MTSDSSSGSVDDEVRQLYERYQAAESDTECREIALEMGKLDGRRHAEIYAALEDE' A
#
# COMPACT_ATOMS: atom_id res chain seq x y z
N MET A 1 13.32 -6.29 -18.59
CA MET A 1 13.21 -5.63 -17.27
C MET A 1 12.54 -4.30 -17.52
N THR A 2 11.21 -4.27 -17.50
CA THR A 2 10.44 -3.05 -17.69
C THR A 2 10.44 -2.29 -16.37
N SER A 3 11.22 -1.22 -16.32
CA SER A 3 11.29 -0.32 -15.17
C SER A 3 9.95 0.39 -15.04
N ASP A 4 9.13 -0.12 -14.13
CA ASP A 4 8.01 0.59 -13.56
C ASP A 4 8.57 1.67 -12.61
N SER A 5 8.91 2.82 -13.19
CA SER A 5 9.44 3.96 -12.44
C SER A 5 8.37 4.64 -11.55
N SER A 6 7.12 4.15 -11.52
CA SER A 6 6.07 4.59 -10.60
C SER A 6 5.89 3.64 -9.41
N SER A 7 6.11 2.34 -9.60
CA SER A 7 6.05 1.32 -8.53
C SER A 7 7.17 1.52 -7.51
N GLY A 8 8.38 1.94 -7.93
CA GLY A 8 9.48 2.19 -6.99
C GLY A 8 9.16 3.21 -5.88
N SER A 9 8.45 4.30 -6.20
CA SER A 9 8.07 5.31 -5.20
C SER A 9 6.97 4.84 -4.25
N VAL A 10 6.02 4.05 -4.73
CA VAL A 10 4.91 3.55 -3.91
C VAL A 10 5.35 2.36 -3.07
N ASP A 11 6.20 1.48 -3.60
CA ASP A 11 6.81 0.38 -2.84
C ASP A 11 7.69 0.92 -1.70
N ASP A 12 8.41 2.02 -1.92
CA ASP A 12 9.17 2.71 -0.88
C ASP A 12 8.28 3.33 0.20
N GLU A 13 7.13 3.89 -0.18
CA GLU A 13 6.14 4.46 0.75
C GLU A 13 5.48 3.36 1.61
N VAL A 14 5.09 2.25 0.99
CA VAL A 14 4.55 1.07 1.70
C VAL A 14 5.59 0.45 2.62
N ARG A 15 6.86 0.35 2.18
CA ARG A 15 7.97 -0.13 3.00
C ARG A 15 8.17 0.73 4.25
N GLN A 16 8.14 2.05 4.11
CA GLN A 16 8.28 2.97 5.24
C GLN A 16 7.08 2.90 6.20
N LEU A 17 5.86 2.70 5.68
CA LEU A 17 4.69 2.45 6.53
C LEU A 17 4.83 1.13 7.29
N TYR A 18 5.42 0.11 6.69
CA TYR A 18 5.62 -1.18 7.35
C TYR A 18 6.64 -1.11 8.47
N GLU A 19 7.71 -0.35 8.28
CA GLU A 19 8.67 -0.06 9.34
C GLU A 19 8.01 0.69 10.51
N ARG A 20 7.15 1.67 10.23
CA ARG A 20 6.36 2.37 11.25
C ARG A 20 5.38 1.45 11.97
N TYR A 21 4.71 0.55 11.23
CA TYR A 21 3.78 -0.43 11.81
C TYR A 21 4.49 -1.36 12.79
N GLN A 22 5.70 -1.81 12.44
CA GLN A 22 6.50 -2.69 13.30
C GLN A 22 7.08 -1.98 14.53
N ALA A 23 7.28 -0.66 14.45
CA ALA A 23 7.76 0.16 15.54
C ALA A 23 6.62 0.70 16.44
N ALA A 24 5.36 0.53 16.04
CA ALA A 24 4.23 1.02 16.80
C ALA A 24 4.10 0.27 18.13
N GLU A 25 4.01 1.03 19.23
CA GLU A 25 3.89 0.47 20.59
C GLU A 25 2.42 0.33 21.01
N SER A 26 1.49 0.86 20.21
CA SER A 26 0.06 0.87 20.52
C SER A 26 -0.81 0.33 19.37
N ASP A 27 -1.90 -0.34 19.76
CA ASP A 27 -2.93 -0.83 18.82
C ASP A 27 -3.55 0.31 17.99
N THR A 28 -3.60 1.53 18.55
CA THR A 28 -4.14 2.69 17.84
C THR A 28 -3.22 3.11 16.70
N GLU A 29 -1.91 3.20 16.95
CA GLU A 29 -0.92 3.50 15.91
C GLU A 29 -0.86 2.40 14.84
N CYS A 30 -0.85 1.13 15.25
CA CYS A 30 -0.94 0.00 14.32
C CYS A 30 -2.17 0.12 13.41
N ARG A 31 -3.33 0.45 13.97
CA ARG A 31 -4.58 0.59 13.21
C ARG A 31 -4.53 1.76 12.22
N GLU A 32 -3.99 2.90 12.62
CA GLU A 32 -3.84 4.06 11.74
C GLU A 32 -2.92 3.76 10.55
N ILE A 33 -1.81 3.09 10.81
CA ILE A 33 -0.83 2.73 9.78
C ILE A 33 -1.40 1.67 8.82
N ALA A 34 -2.12 0.67 9.33
CA ALA A 34 -2.79 -0.33 8.50
C ALA A 34 -3.86 0.29 7.57
N LEU A 35 -4.58 1.32 8.04
CA LEU A 35 -5.53 2.07 7.21
C LEU A 35 -4.83 2.85 6.10
N GLU A 36 -3.65 3.42 6.37
CA GLU A 36 -2.87 4.15 5.38
C GLU A 36 -2.31 3.22 4.30
N MET A 37 -1.78 2.06 4.70
CA MET A 37 -1.39 0.99 3.77
C MET A 37 -2.57 0.53 2.90
N GLY A 38 -3.75 0.31 3.49
CA GLY A 38 -4.95 -0.11 2.76
C GLY A 38 -5.43 0.93 1.72
N LYS A 39 -5.19 2.22 1.94
CA LYS A 39 -5.49 3.27 0.95
C LYS A 39 -4.48 3.30 -0.21
N LEU A 40 -3.23 2.94 0.05
CA LEU A 40 -2.21 2.79 -0.98
C LEU A 40 -2.45 1.53 -1.79
N ASP A 41 -2.71 0.40 -1.14
CA ASP A 41 -2.99 -0.87 -1.81
C ASP A 41 -4.37 -0.88 -2.48
N GLY A 42 -5.37 -0.20 -1.91
CA GLY A 42 -6.68 -0.01 -2.53
C GLY A 42 -6.63 0.77 -3.84
N ARG A 43 -5.69 1.73 -3.99
CA ARG A 43 -5.43 2.38 -5.29
C ARG A 43 -4.87 1.39 -6.31
N ARG A 44 -3.96 0.48 -5.90
CA ARG A 44 -3.47 -0.62 -6.76
C ARG A 44 -4.58 -1.62 -7.10
N HIS A 45 -5.44 -1.96 -6.13
CA HIS A 45 -6.52 -2.92 -6.32
C HIS A 45 -7.67 -2.36 -7.16
N ALA A 46 -7.93 -1.05 -7.16
CA ALA A 46 -8.91 -0.43 -8.05
C ALA A 46 -8.50 -0.54 -9.52
N GLU A 47 -7.20 -0.39 -9.84
CA GLU A 47 -6.66 -0.61 -11.18
C GLU A 47 -6.70 -2.08 -11.61
N ILE A 48 -6.66 -3.03 -10.65
CA ILE A 48 -6.72 -4.47 -10.91
C ILE A 48 -8.17 -4.98 -11.04
N TYR A 49 -9.13 -4.49 -10.22
CA TYR A 49 -10.54 -4.88 -10.34
C TYR A 49 -11.27 -4.23 -11.51
N ALA A 50 -10.84 -3.05 -11.98
CA ALA A 50 -11.34 -2.48 -13.23
C ALA A 50 -11.01 -3.36 -14.45
N ALA A 51 -10.00 -4.23 -14.36
CA ALA A 51 -9.66 -5.20 -15.39
C ALA A 51 -10.41 -6.54 -15.27
N LEU A 52 -11.29 -6.71 -14.27
CA LEU A 52 -12.06 -7.93 -14.02
C LEU A 52 -13.59 -7.74 -14.15
N GLU A 53 -14.08 -6.55 -14.52
CA GLU A 53 -15.52 -6.32 -14.81
C GLU A 53 -15.92 -6.56 -16.29
N ASP A 54 -14.97 -6.93 -17.17
CA ASP A 54 -15.23 -7.25 -18.59
C ASP A 54 -15.16 -8.77 -18.88
N GLU A 55 -15.92 -9.60 -18.15
CA GLU A 55 -16.33 -10.94 -18.61
C GLU A 55 -17.84 -11.14 -18.52
#